data_AF-A0A956W9K6-F1
#
_entry.id   AF-A0A956W9K6-F1
#
_cell.length_a   1.000
_cell.length_b   1.000
_cell.length_c   1.000
_cell.angle_alpha   90.00
_cell.angle_beta   90.00
_cell.angle_gamma   90.00
#
_symmetry.space_group_name_H-M   'P 1'
#
loop_
_entity.id
_entity.type
_entity.pdbx_description
1 polymer ?
#
loop_
_entity_poly.entity_id
_entity_poly.type
_entity_poly.pdbx_seq_one_letter_code
_entity_poly.pdbx_strand_id
1 'polypeptide(L)'
;ERDPFVELDRDGVGGLVKLGIEKGRSIKPDLKVGICGEHGGNPPSVHFCHEAGLNYVSCSPYRVPIARLAAAQAALQDESAKLPSAQ
;
A
#
# COMPACT_ATOMS: atom_id res chain seq x y z
N GLU A 1 -16.43 -12.63 -2.10
CA GLU A 1 -15.89 -11.75 -3.15
C GLU A 1 -16.07 -10.31 -2.69
N ARG A 2 -15.05 -9.46 -2.77
CA ARG A 2 -15.12 -8.04 -2.38
C ARG A 2 -15.10 -7.19 -3.66
N ASP A 3 -15.83 -6.09 -3.67
CA ASP A 3 -15.90 -5.18 -4.82
C ASP A 3 -14.50 -4.62 -5.16
N PRO A 4 -13.94 -4.90 -6.35
CA PRO A 4 -12.59 -4.49 -6.73
C PRO A 4 -12.44 -2.98 -6.88
N PHE A 5 -13.54 -2.24 -6.98
CA PHE A 5 -13.52 -0.78 -7.01
C PHE A 5 -13.37 -0.16 -5.62
N VAL A 6 -13.63 -0.93 -4.56
CA VAL A 6 -13.46 -0.51 -3.16
C VAL A 6 -12.17 -1.06 -2.56
N GLU A 7 -11.86 -2.33 -2.83
CA GLU A 7 -10.65 -3.01 -2.38
C GLU A 7 -9.80 -3.41 -3.58
N LEU A 8 -8.50 -3.08 -3.54
CA LEU A 8 -7.61 -3.32 -4.65
C LEU A 8 -7.43 -4.82 -4.88
N ASP A 9 -7.72 -5.27 -6.10
CA ASP A 9 -7.37 -6.61 -6.56
C ASP A 9 -5.85 -6.79 -6.55
N ARG A 10 -5.35 -7.58 -5.59
CA ARG A 10 -3.92 -7.76 -5.35
C ARG A 10 -3.24 -8.58 -6.46
N ASP A 11 -3.95 -9.52 -7.08
CA ASP A 11 -3.36 -10.49 -8.01
C ASP A 11 -3.30 -9.93 -9.43
N GLY A 12 -4.38 -9.31 -9.91
CA GLY A 12 -4.42 -8.67 -11.23
C GLY A 12 -3.85 -7.25 -11.19
N VAL A 13 -4.65 -6.30 -10.69
CA VAL A 13 -4.27 -4.87 -10.67
C VAL A 13 -3.01 -4.63 -9.85
N GLY A 14 -2.84 -5.32 -8.72
CA GLY A 14 -1.65 -5.24 -7.89
C GLY A 14 -0.38 -5.68 -8.60
N GLY A 15 -0.45 -6.68 -9.49
CA GLY A 15 0.67 -7.07 -10.36
C GLY A 15 1.11 -5.93 -11.28
N LEU A 16 0.16 -5.22 -11.88
CA LEU A 16 0.45 -4.05 -12.72
C LEU A 16 1.05 -2.89 -11.93
N VAL A 17 0.56 -2.64 -10.71
CA VAL A 17 1.12 -1.62 -9.81
C VAL A 17 2.59 -1.91 -9.48
N LYS A 18 2.90 -3.15 -9.08
CA LYS A 18 4.28 -3.58 -8.79
C LYS A 18 5.20 -3.41 -9.99
N LEU A 19 4.74 -3.85 -11.18
CA LEU A 19 5.49 -3.69 -12.43
C LEU A 19 5.79 -2.21 -12.74
N GLY A 20 4.81 -1.33 -12.52
CA GLY A 20 4.99 0.12 -12.72
C GLY A 20 6.03 0.72 -11.77
N ILE A 21 6.02 0.32 -10.49
CA ILE A 21 7.01 0.76 -9.50
C ILE A 21 8.41 0.28 -9.88
N GLU A 22 8.55 -1.01 -10.20
CA GLU A 22 9.83 -1.63 -10.57
C GLU A 22 10.43 -0.94 -11.80
N LYS A 23 9.65 -0.81 -12.88
CA LYS A 23 10.10 -0.17 -14.12
C LYS A 23 10.39 1.32 -13.95
N GLY A 24 9.61 2.02 -13.12
CA GLY A 24 9.87 3.44 -12.84
C GLY A 24 11.17 3.61 -12.05
N ARG A 25 11.38 2.78 -11.03
CA ARG A 25 12.56 2.85 -10.16
C ARG A 25 13.83 2.27 -10.77
N SER A 26 13.73 1.40 -11.78
CA SER A 26 14.91 0.94 -12.54
C SER A 26 15.58 2.08 -13.33
N ILE A 27 14.80 3.09 -13.74
CA ILE A 27 15.32 4.28 -14.43
C ILE A 27 15.62 5.42 -13.44
N LYS A 28 14.75 5.62 -12.44
CA LYS A 28 14.92 6.66 -11.42
C LYS A 28 14.74 6.05 -10.02
N PRO A 29 15.84 5.62 -9.35
CA PRO A 29 15.78 4.89 -8.08
C PRO A 29 14.93 5.56 -6.99
N ASP A 30 15.02 6.88 -6.88
CA ASP A 30 14.29 7.67 -5.88
C ASP A 30 12.92 8.17 -6.35
N LEU A 31 12.36 7.59 -7.43
CA LEU A 31 11.04 7.97 -7.92
C LEU A 31 9.99 7.79 -6.82
N LYS A 32 9.35 8.91 -6.46
CA LYS A 32 8.24 8.92 -5.51
C LYS A 32 6.98 8.42 -6.21
N VAL A 33 6.35 7.41 -5.63
CA VAL A 33 5.14 6.78 -6.15
C VAL A 33 4.08 6.80 -5.06
N GLY A 34 2.86 7.16 -5.42
CA GLY A 34 1.71 7.09 -4.52
C GLY A 34 0.45 6.65 -5.25
N ILE A 35 -0.59 6.38 -4.48
CA ILE A 35 -1.92 5.99 -4.99
C ILE A 35 -2.96 7.03 -4.59
N CYS A 36 -3.98 7.22 -5.43
CA CYS A 36 -5.14 8.06 -5.16
C CYS A 36 -6.44 7.30 -5.44
N GLY A 37 -7.56 7.85 -4.97
CA GLY A 37 -8.89 7.28 -5.18
C GLY A 37 -9.41 6.51 -3.96
N GLU A 38 -10.42 5.66 -4.20
CA GLU A 38 -11.14 4.91 -3.17
C GLU A 38 -10.20 3.98 -2.39
N HIS A 39 -9.32 3.28 -3.12
CA HIS A 39 -8.34 2.35 -2.58
C HIS A 39 -7.36 3.01 -1.60
N GLY A 40 -7.04 4.29 -1.79
CA GLY A 40 -6.14 5.03 -0.91
C GLY A 40 -6.67 5.22 0.53
N GLY A 41 -7.97 5.00 0.75
CA GLY A 41 -8.62 5.06 2.07
C GLY A 41 -9.14 3.71 2.57
N ASN A 42 -8.91 2.62 1.82
CA ASN A 42 -9.34 1.27 2.17
C ASN A 42 -8.18 0.53 2.88
N PRO A 43 -8.33 0.05 4.13
CA PRO A 43 -7.19 -0.51 4.88
C PRO A 43 -6.47 -1.67 4.17
N PRO A 44 -7.13 -2.75 3.69
CA PRO A 44 -6.45 -3.83 2.96
C PRO A 44 -5.63 -3.35 1.75
N SER A 45 -6.12 -2.33 1.05
CA SER A 45 -5.43 -1.70 -0.08
C SER A 45 -4.23 -0.85 0.38
N VAL A 46 -4.35 -0.11 1.50
CA VAL A 46 -3.24 0.62 2.11
C VAL A 46 -2.13 -0.32 2.59
N HIS A 47 -2.48 -1.47 3.17
CA HIS A 47 -1.51 -2.52 3.51
C HIS A 47 -0.75 -3.01 2.26
N PHE A 48 -1.46 -3.31 1.18
CA PHE A 48 -0.82 -3.67 -0.09
C PHE A 48 0.12 -2.56 -0.59
N CYS A 49 -0.28 -1.30 -0.48
CA CYS A 49 0.54 -0.18 -0.93
C CYS A 49 1.85 -0.06 -0.12
N HIS A 50 1.78 -0.32 1.18
CA HIS A 50 2.97 -0.41 2.03
C HIS A 50 3.88 -1.58 1.60
N GLU A 51 3.32 -2.79 1.45
CA GLU A 51 4.02 -3.98 1.00
C GLU A 51 4.69 -3.79 -0.39
N ALA A 52 4.00 -3.10 -1.31
CA ALA A 52 4.52 -2.78 -2.64
C ALA A 52 5.56 -1.64 -2.65
N GLY A 53 5.81 -1.00 -1.51
CA GLY A 53 6.82 0.04 -1.35
C GLY A 53 6.43 1.40 -1.91
N LEU A 54 5.15 1.75 -1.92
CA LEU A 54 4.70 3.12 -2.24
C LEU A 54 5.13 4.11 -1.14
N ASN A 55 5.27 5.38 -1.52
CA ASN A 55 5.70 6.44 -0.63
C ASN A 55 4.54 7.11 0.10
N TYR A 56 3.36 7.17 -0.51
CA TYR A 56 2.19 7.79 0.09
C TYR A 56 0.88 7.22 -0.46
N VAL A 57 -0.20 7.43 0.30
CA VAL A 57 -1.58 7.24 -0.14
C VAL A 57 -2.33 8.56 -0.08
N SER A 58 -3.28 8.77 -0.98
CA SER A 58 -4.15 9.95 -1.04
C SER A 58 -5.60 9.51 -1.05
N CYS A 59 -6.39 10.01 -0.11
CA CYS A 59 -7.79 9.65 0.08
C CYS A 59 -8.64 10.88 0.43
N SER A 60 -9.97 10.71 0.43
CA SER A 60 -10.89 11.78 0.82
C SER A 60 -10.63 12.23 2.27
N PRO A 61 -10.89 13.52 2.62
CA PRO A 61 -10.52 14.08 3.93
C PRO A 61 -10.99 13.25 5.12
N TYR A 62 -12.22 12.73 5.07
CA TYR A 62 -12.81 11.93 6.14
C TYR A 62 -12.16 10.54 6.31
N ARG A 63 -11.45 10.05 5.28
CA ARG A 63 -10.72 8.77 5.34
C ARG A 63 -9.26 8.93 5.73
N VAL A 64 -8.75 10.15 5.85
CA VAL A 64 -7.37 10.40 6.30
C VAL A 64 -7.06 9.72 7.64
N PRO A 65 -7.93 9.76 8.68
CA PRO A 65 -7.65 9.04 9.93
C PRO A 65 -7.54 7.52 9.74
N ILE A 66 -8.40 6.94 8.89
CA ILE A 66 -8.41 5.51 8.59
C ILE A 66 -7.12 5.12 7.85
N ALA A 67 -6.74 5.88 6.82
CA ALA A 67 -5.53 5.62 6.05
C ALA A 67 -4.27 5.74 6.92
N ARG A 68 -4.22 6.71 7.84
CA ARG A 68 -3.10 6.86 8.79
C ARG A 68 -3.00 5.67 9.74
N LEU A 69 -4.13 5.23 10.30
CA LEU A 69 -4.15 4.07 11.20
C LEU A 69 -3.73 2.79 10.47
N ALA A 70 -4.29 2.55 9.27
CA ALA A 70 -3.95 1.39 8.45
C ALA A 70 -2.46 1.38 8.04
N ALA A 71 -1.91 2.53 7.65
CA ALA A 71 -0.50 2.65 7.32
C ALA A 71 0.42 2.36 8.53
N ALA A 72 0.04 2.83 9.72
CA ALA A 72 0.77 2.52 10.96
C ALA A 72 0.70 1.02 11.30
N GLN A 73 -0.48 0.41 11.17
CA GLN A 73 -0.66 -1.03 11.38
C GLN A 73 0.18 -1.85 10.39
N ALA A 74 0.23 -1.45 9.12
CA ALA A 74 1.06 -2.10 8.10
C ALA A 74 2.55 -2.05 8.46
N ALA A 75 3.04 -0.88 8.88
CA ALA A 75 4.43 -0.71 9.30
C ALA A 75 4.78 -1.56 10.53
N LEU A 76 3.90 -1.60 11.54
CA LEU A 76 4.11 -2.42 12.74
C LEU A 76 4.10 -3.92 12.45
N GLN A 77 3.26 -4.38 11.52
CA GLN A 77 3.23 -5.78 11.10
C GLN A 77 4.52 -6.18 10.36
N ASP A 78 5.03 -5.32 9.49
CA ASP A 78 6.30 -5.54 8.78
C ASP A 78 7.49 -5.53 9.76
N GLU A 79 7.49 -4.66 10.77
CA GLU A 79 8.48 -4.70 11.86
C GLU A 79 8.38 -5.98 12.69
N SER A 80 7.17 -6.37 13.11
CA SER A 80 6.94 -7.60 13.89
C SER A 80 7.40 -8.86 13.14
N ALA A 81 7.29 -8.88 11.81
CA ALA A 81 7.78 -9.99 10.99
C ALA A 81 9.32 -10.07 10.93
N LYS A 82 10.03 -8.95 11.20
CA LYS A 82 11.49 -8.85 11.20
C LYS A 82 12.12 -9.16 12.54
N LEU A 83 11.34 -9.15 13.63
CA LEU A 83 11.83 -9.55 14.95
C LEU A 83 12.03 -11.09 15.00
N PRO A 84 13.19 -11.58 15.47
CA PRO A 84 13.35 -13.01 15.71
C PRO A 84 12.31 -13.45 16.74
N SER A 85 11.63 -14.57 16.49
CA SER A 85 10.68 -15.13 17.45
C SER A 85 11.40 -15.33 18.77
N ALA A 86 10.93 -14.68 19.84
CA ALA A 86 11.43 -14.89 21.18
C ALA A 86 11.32 -16.39 21.50
N GLN A 87 12.48 -17.05 21.62
CA GLN A 87 12.61 -18.39 22.21
C GLN A 87 12.60 -18.27 23.72
#